data_AF-A0A933E8P5-F1
#
_entry.id   AF-A0A933E8P5-F1
#
_cell.length_a   1.000
_cell.length_b   1.000
_cell.length_c   1.000
_cell.angle_alpha   90.00
_cell.angle_beta   90.00
_cell.angle_gamma   90.00
#
_symmetry.space_group_name_H-M   'P 1'
#
loop_
_entity.id
_entity.type
_entity.pdbx_description
1 polymer ?
#
loop_
_entity_poly.entity_id
_entity_poly.type
_entity_poly.pdbx_seq_one_letter_code
_entity_poly.pdbx_strand_id
1 'polypeptide(L)'
;MRQEDGRQETGDRRRAGTAWVLILALFAPGAASADWTATGTFLYRNRNYDASGFTGTNPTAPVRYADVKVIDTGTSAVLAQGATSATGTFSIAVTDAATRDIAIRVYTSSDNTAGLEIEVRDDDTSEAVIAKTGTSVASHGSTTDIAMGSFTVETGSGGDEFNIYDCLVVGADAVDAFPSETRPTTLVVAYWESGSTDGTFYETSDKSIHLLGKATDSDAYDDAVILHEYGHYVADVYAQDDSPGGSHSITANNQDPRLSWSEGWATFFGSIAQRTRGDTTPSLYIDTNGSSASGGALVAFNIEDLSSATHSSLSSLAIYATNEVAVSAVLWDITDTPGSDDDTLSLAEGEIWEIHDDYIGGLASATVITLEDFWDGWFSTAYNNGNASAISTIFAGRSINYSADAQEPNDTFGQAVEKSPDGNLTAGTLYKAISADPPDPATNAIADPDWFKFTAVSGDIYTIDTTTLLNGADTVLTLYGTDGSTVLTSNDNRAGGTFESRITWTATGSGTFFVKVTPTSGNSSAYGGYSLKISNPNFKGAASAIVAVTPTSASADFLDAAPGPLAPLAAALALLAFALVSRGSGRHMAKGRPE
;
A
#
# COMPACT_ATOMS: atom_id res chain seq x y z
N MET A 1 -10.64 13.21 -79.05
CA MET A 1 -11.97 13.09 -79.69
C MET A 1 -13.01 13.00 -78.58
N ARG A 2 -14.16 13.63 -78.81
CA ARG A 2 -15.32 13.89 -77.92
C ARG A 2 -15.78 12.71 -77.03
N GLN A 3 -16.19 12.90 -75.76
CA GLN A 3 -17.35 13.62 -75.17
C GLN A 3 -18.66 12.77 -75.18
N GLU A 4 -19.41 12.91 -74.07
CA GLU A 4 -20.87 12.70 -73.87
C GLU A 4 -21.36 11.25 -73.67
N ASP A 5 -22.01 10.91 -72.54
CA ASP A 5 -23.35 11.30 -72.00
C ASP A 5 -24.51 10.56 -72.70
N GLY A 6 -25.47 10.05 -71.93
CA GLY A 6 -26.58 9.25 -72.47
C GLY A 6 -27.53 8.59 -71.46
N ARG A 7 -28.49 9.39 -70.97
CA ARG A 7 -29.78 9.00 -70.34
C ARG A 7 -30.70 8.15 -71.25
N GLN A 8 -31.58 7.32 -70.65
CA GLN A 8 -33.07 7.30 -70.73
C GLN A 8 -33.64 5.93 -70.28
N GLU A 9 -34.42 5.86 -69.19
CA GLU A 9 -35.90 5.97 -69.06
C GLU A 9 -36.73 4.75 -69.51
N THR A 10 -37.53 4.19 -68.59
CA THR A 10 -39.01 4.12 -68.61
C THR A 10 -39.55 2.88 -67.85
N GLY A 11 -40.59 3.07 -67.02
CA GLY A 11 -41.32 1.94 -66.43
C GLY A 11 -42.15 2.23 -65.17
N ASP A 12 -43.05 3.22 -65.24
CA ASP A 12 -43.98 3.63 -64.18
C ASP A 12 -45.08 2.57 -63.91
N ARG A 13 -45.35 2.26 -62.63
CA ARG A 13 -46.63 1.70 -62.16
C ARG A 13 -47.01 2.33 -60.81
N ARG A 14 -47.89 3.32 -60.93
CA ARG A 14 -48.70 3.93 -59.86
C ARG A 14 -49.42 2.90 -58.98
N ARG A 15 -49.34 3.10 -57.65
CA ARG A 15 -50.49 2.96 -56.74
C ARG A 15 -50.44 4.06 -55.68
N ALA A 16 -51.52 4.83 -55.64
CA ALA A 16 -51.81 5.82 -54.62
C ALA A 16 -52.10 5.15 -53.27
N GLY A 17 -51.58 5.73 -52.19
CA GLY A 17 -51.87 5.37 -50.80
C GLY A 17 -51.71 6.61 -49.92
N THR A 18 -52.83 7.11 -49.44
CA THR A 18 -53.01 8.30 -48.60
C THR A 18 -52.63 8.02 -47.14
N ALA A 19 -51.97 8.98 -46.47
CA ALA A 19 -51.79 9.16 -45.02
C ALA A 19 -51.08 8.00 -44.26
N TRP A 20 -50.15 8.22 -43.33
CA TRP A 20 -50.19 9.11 -42.18
C TRP A 20 -48.79 9.66 -41.87
N VAL A 21 -48.68 10.96 -41.63
CA VAL A 21 -47.54 11.52 -40.91
C VAL A 21 -47.76 11.20 -39.44
N LEU A 22 -47.09 10.17 -38.92
CA LEU A 22 -46.92 10.03 -37.48
C LEU A 22 -45.95 11.12 -37.02
N ILE A 23 -46.51 12.22 -36.50
CA ILE A 23 -45.79 13.04 -35.53
C ILE A 23 -45.80 12.20 -34.25
N LEU A 24 -44.75 11.41 -34.03
CA LEU A 24 -44.41 10.96 -32.68
C LEU A 24 -43.92 12.20 -31.94
N ALA A 25 -44.85 12.92 -31.31
CA ALA A 25 -44.52 13.73 -30.16
C ALA A 25 -44.04 12.75 -29.10
N LEU A 26 -42.71 12.59 -28.99
CA LEU A 26 -42.08 12.07 -27.80
C LEU A 26 -42.48 13.01 -26.65
N PHE A 27 -43.57 12.66 -25.96
CA PHE A 27 -43.77 13.10 -24.60
C PHE A 27 -42.62 12.50 -23.80
N ALA A 28 -41.52 13.25 -23.70
CA ALA A 28 -40.68 13.14 -22.53
C ALA A 28 -41.64 13.23 -21.32
N PRO A 29 -41.57 12.30 -20.34
CA PRO A 29 -42.29 12.51 -19.10
C PRO A 29 -41.84 13.89 -18.62
N GLY A 30 -42.77 14.84 -18.55
CA GLY A 30 -42.46 16.19 -18.11
C GLY A 30 -41.72 16.05 -16.80
N ALA A 31 -40.48 16.56 -16.74
CA ALA A 31 -39.82 16.76 -15.46
C ALA A 31 -40.85 17.46 -14.58
N ALA A 32 -41.21 16.83 -13.46
CA ALA A 32 -42.07 17.49 -12.49
C ALA A 32 -41.41 18.85 -12.24
N SER A 33 -42.12 19.94 -12.56
CA SER A 33 -41.57 21.28 -12.34
C SER A 33 -41.31 21.36 -10.84
N ALA A 34 -40.06 21.62 -10.47
CA ALA A 34 -39.73 21.92 -9.08
C ALA A 34 -40.67 23.05 -8.61
N ASP A 35 -41.23 22.90 -7.41
CA ASP A 35 -42.00 23.96 -6.79
C ASP A 35 -41.05 25.09 -6.34
N TRP A 36 -39.84 24.72 -5.90
CA TRP A 36 -38.76 25.62 -5.52
C TRP A 36 -37.41 24.88 -5.55
N THR A 37 -36.31 25.64 -5.49
CA THR A 37 -34.94 25.13 -5.48
C THR A 37 -34.22 25.54 -4.20
N ALA A 38 -33.58 24.58 -3.53
CA ALA A 38 -32.65 24.84 -2.43
C ALA A 38 -31.22 24.95 -2.97
N THR A 39 -30.51 26.01 -2.63
CA THR A 39 -29.09 26.20 -2.98
C THR A 39 -28.26 26.56 -1.76
N GLY A 40 -26.96 26.25 -1.79
CA GLY A 40 -26.05 26.59 -0.70
C GLY A 40 -24.69 25.94 -0.87
N THR A 41 -23.87 26.02 0.18
CA THR A 41 -22.53 25.42 0.22
C THR A 41 -22.30 24.71 1.54
N PHE A 42 -21.80 23.48 1.51
CA PHE A 42 -21.23 22.80 2.67
C PHE A 42 -19.71 22.81 2.60
N LEU A 43 -19.10 23.19 3.71
CA LEU A 43 -17.67 23.21 3.95
C LEU A 43 -17.38 22.40 5.23
N TYR A 44 -16.15 21.97 5.44
CA TYR A 44 -15.67 21.45 6.71
C TYR A 44 -14.40 22.19 7.15
N ARG A 45 -14.09 22.12 8.45
CA ARG A 45 -12.88 22.71 9.03
C ARG A 45 -11.74 21.70 8.89
N ASN A 46 -10.87 21.91 7.91
CA ASN A 46 -9.65 21.11 7.75
C ASN A 46 -8.56 21.56 8.75
N ARG A 47 -7.51 20.77 8.91
CA ARG A 47 -6.35 21.01 9.76
C ARG A 47 -5.07 20.78 8.96
N ASN A 48 -4.31 21.83 8.71
CA ASN A 48 -3.06 21.70 7.97
C ASN A 48 -1.94 21.17 8.88
N TYR A 49 -1.11 20.29 8.34
CA TYR A 49 0.09 19.75 8.99
C TYR A 49 1.36 20.04 8.16
N ASP A 50 2.51 19.92 8.81
CA ASP A 50 3.84 19.81 8.21
C ASP A 50 4.61 18.67 8.88
N ALA A 51 5.88 18.45 8.56
CA ALA A 51 6.68 17.34 9.11
C ALA A 51 6.80 17.35 10.66
N SER A 52 6.44 18.44 11.35
CA SER A 52 6.41 18.50 12.82
C SER A 52 5.05 18.15 13.44
N GLY A 53 4.00 17.99 12.63
CA GLY A 53 2.61 17.77 13.02
C GLY A 53 1.69 18.91 12.61
N PHE A 54 0.61 19.15 13.34
CA PHE A 54 -0.34 20.21 13.00
C PHE A 54 0.29 21.60 13.05
N THR A 55 -0.03 22.45 12.09
CA THR A 55 0.47 23.84 12.04
C THR A 55 -0.34 24.80 12.92
N GLY A 56 -1.51 24.36 13.39
CA GLY A 56 -2.52 25.21 14.03
C GLY A 56 -3.35 26.04 13.03
N THR A 57 -3.08 25.93 11.73
CA THR A 57 -3.89 26.54 10.67
C THR A 57 -5.03 25.62 10.29
N ASN A 58 -6.27 26.07 10.52
CA ASN A 58 -7.47 25.27 10.28
C ASN A 58 -8.37 25.94 9.21
N PRO A 59 -8.05 25.80 7.91
CA PRO A 59 -8.82 26.43 6.85
C PRO A 59 -10.19 25.74 6.67
N THR A 60 -11.07 26.37 5.89
CA THR A 60 -12.28 25.70 5.41
C THR A 60 -11.99 25.01 4.08
N ALA A 61 -12.44 23.77 3.93
CA ALA A 61 -12.40 23.00 2.70
C ALA A 61 -13.82 22.64 2.24
N PRO A 62 -14.07 22.44 0.93
CA PRO A 62 -15.39 22.03 0.44
C PRO A 62 -15.73 20.60 0.88
N VAL A 63 -16.98 20.35 1.25
CA VAL A 63 -17.48 18.97 1.33
C VAL A 63 -17.83 18.54 -0.09
N ARG A 64 -16.94 17.81 -0.77
CA ARG A 64 -17.09 17.45 -2.19
C ARG A 64 -18.01 16.24 -2.36
N TYR A 65 -18.91 16.26 -3.35
CA TYR A 65 -19.67 15.07 -3.80
C TYR A 65 -20.52 14.31 -2.77
N ALA A 66 -20.73 14.89 -1.59
CA ALA A 66 -21.47 14.28 -0.50
C ALA A 66 -22.97 14.43 -0.69
N ASP A 67 -23.72 13.44 -0.21
CA ASP A 67 -25.18 13.45 -0.25
C ASP A 67 -25.76 14.59 0.57
N VAL A 68 -26.77 15.25 0.00
CA VAL A 68 -27.50 16.35 0.63
C VAL A 68 -29.00 16.06 0.57
N LYS A 69 -29.67 16.17 1.72
CA LYS A 69 -31.12 15.97 1.84
C LYS A 69 -31.79 17.25 2.34
N VAL A 70 -32.87 17.64 1.67
CA VAL A 70 -33.83 18.64 2.15
C VAL A 70 -34.83 17.91 3.02
N ILE A 71 -34.98 18.31 4.28
CA ILE A 71 -35.85 17.62 5.23
C ILE A 71 -36.89 18.56 5.85
N ASP A 72 -38.05 18.00 6.16
CA ASP A 72 -39.03 18.60 7.06
C ASP A 72 -38.55 18.41 8.51
N THR A 73 -38.34 19.49 9.25
CA THR A 73 -37.77 19.41 10.62
C THR A 73 -38.75 18.89 11.66
N GLY A 74 -40.06 18.96 11.39
CA GLY A 74 -41.10 18.45 12.29
C GLY A 74 -41.31 16.95 12.17
N THR A 75 -41.17 16.40 10.96
CA THR A 75 -41.42 14.97 10.67
C THR A 75 -40.17 14.16 10.34
N SER A 76 -39.04 14.81 10.09
CA SER A 76 -37.81 14.22 9.51
C SER A 76 -38.00 13.58 8.13
N ALA A 77 -39.11 13.90 7.43
CA ALA A 77 -39.33 13.42 6.07
C ALA A 77 -38.36 14.08 5.09
N VAL A 78 -37.75 13.27 4.20
CA VAL A 78 -36.95 13.76 3.09
C VAL A 78 -37.87 14.30 2.00
N LEU A 79 -37.72 15.58 1.68
CA LEU A 79 -38.51 16.29 0.66
C LEU A 79 -37.86 16.22 -0.72
N ALA A 80 -36.53 16.27 -0.75
CA ALA A 80 -35.70 16.11 -1.94
C ALA A 80 -34.27 15.76 -1.53
N GLN A 81 -33.48 15.29 -2.48
CA GLN A 81 -32.07 14.95 -2.29
C GLN A 81 -31.24 15.26 -3.53
N GLY A 82 -29.94 15.36 -3.35
CA GLY A 82 -28.93 15.54 -4.38
C GLY A 82 -27.55 15.38 -3.74
N ALA A 83 -26.53 15.97 -4.34
CA ALA A 83 -25.18 15.97 -3.80
C ALA A 83 -24.55 17.37 -3.85
N THR A 84 -23.49 17.59 -3.08
CA THR A 84 -22.59 18.72 -3.29
C THR A 84 -21.74 18.52 -4.55
N SER A 85 -21.29 19.61 -5.15
CA SER A 85 -20.32 19.59 -6.25
C SER A 85 -18.88 19.52 -5.73
N ALA A 86 -17.90 19.51 -6.63
CA ALA A 86 -16.47 19.65 -6.32
C ALA A 86 -16.11 20.89 -5.49
N THR A 87 -17.00 21.89 -5.45
CA THR A 87 -16.81 23.15 -4.70
C THR A 87 -17.63 23.20 -3.41
N GLY A 88 -18.27 22.09 -3.01
CA GLY A 88 -19.17 22.03 -1.87
C GLY A 88 -20.53 22.67 -2.09
N THR A 89 -20.78 23.25 -3.27
CA THR A 89 -22.07 23.87 -3.62
C THR A 89 -23.12 22.83 -3.98
N PHE A 90 -24.38 23.06 -3.62
CA PHE A 90 -25.51 22.20 -4.02
C PHE A 90 -26.63 23.03 -4.66
N SER A 91 -27.42 22.39 -5.52
CA SER A 91 -28.65 22.92 -6.08
C SER A 91 -29.66 21.79 -6.23
N ILE A 92 -30.69 21.78 -5.38
CA ILE A 92 -31.66 20.68 -5.28
C ILE A 92 -33.05 21.21 -5.61
N ALA A 93 -33.62 20.66 -6.69
CA ALA A 93 -35.01 20.86 -7.07
C ALA A 93 -35.94 20.14 -6.08
N VAL A 94 -36.89 20.86 -5.49
CA VAL A 94 -37.84 20.32 -4.50
C VAL A 94 -39.25 20.34 -5.06
N THR A 95 -39.93 19.19 -5.01
CA THR A 95 -41.35 19.06 -5.34
C THR A 95 -42.15 18.99 -4.05
N ASP A 96 -42.30 20.13 -3.37
CA ASP A 96 -43.10 20.27 -2.17
C ASP A 96 -43.84 21.62 -2.16
N ALA A 97 -45.15 21.57 -2.40
CA ALA A 97 -46.04 22.72 -2.42
C ALA A 97 -46.61 23.10 -1.03
N ALA A 98 -46.11 22.52 0.07
CA ALA A 98 -46.54 22.88 1.42
C ALA A 98 -45.66 23.97 2.04
N THR A 99 -46.24 24.76 2.95
CA THR A 99 -45.47 25.64 3.83
C THR A 99 -45.13 24.89 5.11
N ARG A 100 -43.83 24.71 5.39
CA ARG A 100 -43.36 23.95 6.56
C ARG A 100 -41.96 24.39 6.98
N ASP A 101 -41.53 23.94 8.16
CA ASP A 101 -40.17 24.15 8.64
C ASP A 101 -39.24 23.16 7.93
N ILE A 102 -38.14 23.66 7.35
CA ILE A 102 -37.19 22.84 6.58
C ILE A 102 -35.77 22.98 7.12
N ALA A 103 -34.94 21.99 6.84
CA ALA A 103 -33.48 22.07 7.00
C ALA A 103 -32.77 21.34 5.87
N ILE A 104 -31.51 21.70 5.64
CA ILE A 104 -30.62 20.94 4.75
C ILE A 104 -29.65 20.13 5.60
N ARG A 105 -29.50 18.84 5.28
CA ARG A 105 -28.51 17.95 5.90
C ARG A 105 -27.54 17.43 4.86
N VAL A 106 -26.26 17.41 5.19
CA VAL A 106 -25.21 16.75 4.43
C VAL A 106 -24.81 15.45 5.13
N TYR A 107 -24.46 14.42 4.37
CA TYR A 107 -24.16 13.06 4.83
C TYR A 107 -22.79 12.61 4.30
N THR A 108 -22.04 11.83 5.06
CA THR A 108 -20.78 11.19 4.62
C THR A 108 -21.04 9.96 3.76
N SER A 109 -21.86 10.12 2.71
CA SER A 109 -22.20 9.09 1.72
C SER A 109 -22.26 9.70 0.32
N SER A 110 -22.14 8.88 -0.72
CA SER A 110 -22.10 9.31 -2.13
C SER A 110 -23.22 8.75 -3.02
N ASP A 111 -24.35 8.29 -2.46
CA ASP A 111 -25.46 7.65 -3.20
C ASP A 111 -25.99 8.50 -4.38
N ASN A 112 -25.89 9.82 -4.27
CA ASN A 112 -26.36 10.78 -5.27
C ASN A 112 -25.25 11.33 -6.18
N THR A 113 -24.04 10.78 -6.10
CA THR A 113 -22.91 11.06 -7.00
C THR A 113 -22.58 9.82 -7.82
N ALA A 114 -22.94 9.84 -9.11
CA ALA A 114 -22.67 8.71 -10.00
C ALA A 114 -21.16 8.42 -10.12
N GLY A 115 -20.78 7.14 -10.00
CA GLY A 115 -19.40 6.69 -10.13
C GLY A 115 -18.52 7.02 -8.91
N LEU A 116 -19.12 7.26 -7.75
CA LEU A 116 -18.39 7.42 -6.50
C LEU A 116 -19.05 6.52 -5.45
N GLU A 117 -18.30 5.53 -4.98
CA GLU A 117 -18.80 4.48 -4.08
C GLU A 117 -18.02 4.55 -2.75
N ILE A 118 -18.33 5.56 -1.93
CA ILE A 118 -17.65 5.79 -0.65
C ILE A 118 -18.64 6.14 0.47
N GLU A 119 -18.35 5.67 1.68
CA GLU A 119 -19.07 6.07 2.89
C GLU A 119 -18.11 6.26 4.08
N VAL A 120 -18.48 7.13 5.01
CA VAL A 120 -17.90 7.16 6.36
C VAL A 120 -19.01 6.93 7.38
N ARG A 121 -18.78 5.99 8.28
CA ARG A 121 -19.73 5.55 9.30
C ARG A 121 -19.12 5.65 10.70
N ASP A 122 -20.00 5.75 11.69
CA ASP A 122 -19.64 5.62 13.10
C ASP A 122 -19.04 4.21 13.34
N ASP A 123 -18.01 4.11 14.16
CA ASP A 123 -17.35 2.85 14.54
C ASP A 123 -18.03 2.18 15.75
N ASP A 124 -19.33 2.44 15.91
CA ASP A 124 -20.16 1.87 16.96
C ASP A 124 -21.13 0.82 16.40
N THR A 125 -21.89 0.17 17.29
CA THR A 125 -22.84 -0.88 16.87
C THR A 125 -23.98 -0.40 15.95
N SER A 126 -24.14 0.91 15.76
CA SER A 126 -25.13 1.47 14.84
C SER A 126 -24.61 1.59 13.42
N GLU A 127 -23.28 1.70 13.24
CA GLU A 127 -22.60 1.92 11.97
C GLU A 127 -23.29 3.02 11.13
N ALA A 128 -23.71 4.10 11.80
CA ALA A 128 -24.54 5.11 11.17
C ALA A 128 -23.71 6.01 10.25
N VAL A 129 -24.22 6.27 9.04
CA VAL A 129 -23.69 7.35 8.19
C VAL A 129 -23.82 8.69 8.92
N ILE A 130 -22.71 9.42 8.98
CA ILE A 130 -22.63 10.69 9.71
C ILE A 130 -23.37 11.77 8.95
N ALA A 131 -24.22 12.52 9.66
CA ALA A 131 -25.04 13.57 9.07
C ALA A 131 -24.97 14.87 9.86
N LYS A 132 -24.83 16.01 9.17
CA LYS A 132 -24.81 17.34 9.81
C LYS A 132 -25.85 18.26 9.20
N THR A 133 -26.63 18.89 10.09
CA THR A 133 -27.71 19.80 9.70
C THR A 133 -27.13 21.21 9.57
N GLY A 134 -27.27 21.79 8.39
CA GLY A 134 -26.96 23.18 8.13
C GLY A 134 -28.06 24.11 8.65
N THR A 135 -28.26 25.24 7.98
CA THR A 135 -29.28 26.22 8.37
C THR A 135 -30.69 25.65 8.23
N SER A 136 -31.52 25.87 9.26
CA SER A 136 -32.95 25.56 9.26
C SER A 136 -33.76 26.84 9.00
N VAL A 137 -34.88 26.70 8.30
CA VAL A 137 -35.75 27.80 7.91
C VAL A 137 -37.18 27.47 8.34
N ALA A 138 -37.71 28.29 9.24
CA ALA A 138 -39.08 28.15 9.70
C ALA A 138 -40.06 28.66 8.64
N SER A 139 -41.18 27.95 8.48
CA SER A 139 -42.32 28.32 7.63
C SER A 139 -41.90 28.69 6.20
N HIS A 140 -41.05 27.87 5.59
CA HIS A 140 -40.60 28.07 4.22
C HIS A 140 -41.77 28.04 3.24
N GLY A 141 -41.81 29.02 2.32
CA GLY A 141 -42.90 29.15 1.35
C GLY A 141 -42.85 28.06 0.28
N SER A 142 -44.01 27.66 -0.22
CA SER A 142 -44.15 26.52 -1.14
C SER A 142 -43.70 26.76 -2.59
N THR A 143 -43.26 27.97 -2.94
CA THR A 143 -42.93 28.34 -4.33
C THR A 143 -41.74 29.30 -4.44
N THR A 144 -40.98 29.46 -3.36
CA THR A 144 -39.88 30.43 -3.28
C THR A 144 -38.57 29.67 -3.24
N ASP A 145 -37.70 29.89 -4.22
CA ASP A 145 -36.32 29.41 -4.17
C ASP A 145 -35.60 29.97 -2.94
N ILE A 146 -34.71 29.17 -2.35
CA ILE A 146 -33.98 29.55 -1.15
C ILE A 146 -32.48 29.32 -1.30
N ALA A 147 -31.72 30.34 -0.93
CA ALA A 147 -30.28 30.26 -0.76
C ALA A 147 -29.95 30.15 0.73
N MET A 148 -29.41 29.00 1.14
CA MET A 148 -29.07 28.68 2.52
C MET A 148 -27.72 29.26 2.97
N GLY A 149 -26.96 29.84 2.03
CA GLY A 149 -25.61 30.34 2.30
C GLY A 149 -24.59 29.22 2.48
N SER A 150 -23.50 29.53 3.19
CA SER A 150 -22.43 28.58 3.50
C SER A 150 -22.55 28.06 4.92
N PHE A 151 -22.38 26.75 5.10
CA PHE A 151 -22.29 26.10 6.40
C PHE A 151 -20.96 25.36 6.51
N THR A 152 -20.21 25.63 7.57
CA THR A 152 -18.96 24.92 7.88
C THR A 152 -19.21 23.95 9.02
N VAL A 153 -18.91 22.68 8.78
CA VAL A 153 -18.84 21.66 9.84
C VAL A 153 -17.51 21.81 10.57
N GLU A 154 -17.56 22.18 11.84
CA GLU A 154 -16.35 22.44 12.64
C GLU A 154 -15.73 21.15 13.19
N THR A 155 -14.43 21.19 13.50
CA THR A 155 -13.68 20.11 14.16
C THR A 155 -14.32 19.72 15.50
N GLY A 156 -14.35 18.42 15.80
CA GLY A 156 -15.03 17.82 16.95
C GLY A 156 -16.56 17.89 16.88
N SER A 157 -17.12 18.36 15.76
CA SER A 157 -18.57 18.47 15.53
C SER A 157 -19.00 17.80 14.22
N GLY A 158 -18.16 16.98 13.60
CA GLY A 158 -18.41 16.39 12.29
C GLY A 158 -17.32 16.65 11.25
N GLY A 159 -16.46 17.65 11.48
CA GLY A 159 -15.44 18.04 10.51
C GLY A 159 -14.40 16.95 10.27
N ASP A 160 -14.19 16.11 11.27
CA ASP A 160 -13.27 14.98 11.36
C ASP A 160 -13.72 13.90 10.36
N GLU A 161 -14.99 13.50 10.44
CA GLU A 161 -15.61 12.51 9.56
C GLU A 161 -15.72 13.03 8.11
N PHE A 162 -15.95 14.34 7.92
CA PHE A 162 -15.93 14.93 6.59
C PHE A 162 -14.51 15.10 6.01
N ASN A 163 -13.46 15.16 6.85
CA ASN A 163 -12.09 15.10 6.37
C ASN A 163 -11.75 13.70 5.85
N ILE A 164 -12.12 12.65 6.61
CA ILE A 164 -11.98 11.25 6.18
C ILE A 164 -12.70 11.04 4.86
N TYR A 165 -13.97 11.47 4.77
CA TYR A 165 -14.76 11.36 3.55
C TYR A 165 -14.08 12.07 2.36
N ASP A 166 -13.54 13.28 2.59
CA ASP A 166 -12.83 14.01 1.54
C ASP A 166 -11.55 13.29 1.10
N CYS A 167 -10.81 12.64 2.01
CA CYS A 167 -9.67 11.78 1.66
C CYS A 167 -10.09 10.59 0.79
N LEU A 168 -11.23 9.94 1.07
CA LEU A 168 -11.74 8.87 0.19
C LEU A 168 -12.10 9.40 -1.20
N VAL A 169 -12.60 10.64 -1.31
CA VAL A 169 -12.78 11.31 -2.62
C VAL A 169 -11.43 11.52 -3.31
N VAL A 170 -10.39 11.95 -2.59
CA VAL A 170 -9.04 12.11 -3.15
C VAL A 170 -8.51 10.78 -3.68
N GLY A 171 -8.62 9.70 -2.91
CA GLY A 171 -8.20 8.36 -3.34
C GLY A 171 -8.93 7.91 -4.61
N ALA A 172 -10.25 8.10 -4.68
CA ALA A 172 -11.03 7.78 -5.87
C ALA A 172 -10.61 8.62 -7.09
N ASP A 173 -10.37 9.92 -6.89
CA ASP A 173 -9.91 10.85 -7.94
C ASP A 173 -8.50 10.50 -8.44
N ALA A 174 -7.64 9.97 -7.57
CA ALA A 174 -6.31 9.49 -7.95
C ALA A 174 -6.38 8.29 -8.90
N VAL A 175 -7.29 7.34 -8.64
CA VAL A 175 -7.53 6.22 -9.55
C VAL A 175 -8.06 6.70 -10.90
N ASP A 176 -9.03 7.63 -10.90
CA ASP A 176 -9.59 8.23 -12.13
C ASP A 176 -8.55 9.02 -12.96
N ALA A 177 -7.44 9.43 -12.34
CA ALA A 177 -6.34 10.12 -13.01
C ALA A 177 -5.42 9.16 -13.79
N PHE A 178 -5.43 7.86 -13.50
CA PHE A 178 -4.64 6.90 -14.27
C PHE A 178 -5.21 6.71 -15.69
N PRO A 179 -4.34 6.48 -16.69
CA PRO A 179 -4.79 6.31 -18.08
C PRO A 179 -5.78 5.14 -18.24
N SER A 180 -6.92 5.42 -18.86
CA SER A 180 -7.99 4.42 -19.13
C SER A 180 -8.79 3.94 -17.92
N GLU A 181 -8.48 4.44 -16.73
CA GLU A 181 -9.21 4.12 -15.51
C GLU A 181 -10.42 5.03 -15.29
N THR A 182 -11.28 4.57 -14.38
CA THR A 182 -12.34 5.36 -13.78
C THR A 182 -12.32 5.17 -12.27
N ARG A 183 -12.94 6.08 -11.53
CA ARG A 183 -13.16 5.89 -10.08
C ARG A 183 -13.66 4.47 -9.75
N PRO A 184 -13.21 3.87 -8.62
CA PRO A 184 -13.63 2.53 -8.23
C PRO A 184 -15.15 2.38 -8.12
N THR A 185 -15.68 1.28 -8.65
CA THR A 185 -17.12 0.95 -8.59
C THR A 185 -17.48 0.02 -7.44
N THR A 186 -16.51 -0.32 -6.60
CA THR A 186 -16.71 -1.10 -5.39
C THR A 186 -16.86 -0.13 -4.23
N LEU A 187 -17.82 -0.37 -3.34
CA LEU A 187 -17.98 0.47 -2.15
C LEU A 187 -16.82 0.24 -1.19
N VAL A 188 -16.21 1.34 -0.74
CA VAL A 188 -15.32 1.36 0.43
C VAL A 188 -15.98 2.15 1.56
N VAL A 189 -15.93 1.59 2.76
CA VAL A 189 -16.51 2.19 3.97
C VAL A 189 -15.40 2.48 4.96
N ALA A 190 -15.24 3.74 5.38
CA ALA A 190 -14.37 4.07 6.50
C ALA A 190 -15.16 4.14 7.81
N TYR A 191 -14.69 3.45 8.84
CA TYR A 191 -15.22 3.50 10.20
C TYR A 191 -14.32 4.36 11.07
N TRP A 192 -14.94 5.34 11.75
CA TRP A 192 -14.25 6.15 12.73
C TRP A 192 -15.21 6.70 13.78
N GLU A 193 -14.81 6.65 15.05
CA GLU A 193 -15.45 7.39 16.13
C GLU A 193 -14.41 8.02 17.07
N SER A 194 -14.73 9.19 17.64
CA SER A 194 -13.88 9.79 18.66
C SER A 194 -13.82 8.89 19.91
N GLY A 195 -12.62 8.40 20.20
CA GLY A 195 -12.35 7.49 21.31
C GLY A 195 -12.17 6.04 20.90
N SER A 196 -12.35 5.69 19.62
CA SER A 196 -12.08 4.34 19.11
C SER A 196 -10.66 3.92 19.44
N THR A 197 -10.51 2.63 19.73
CA THR A 197 -9.23 1.96 19.97
C THR A 197 -9.00 0.80 19.01
N ASP A 198 -9.77 0.72 17.92
CA ASP A 198 -9.71 -0.41 16.98
C ASP A 198 -8.39 -0.46 16.20
N GLY A 199 -7.65 0.66 16.18
CA GLY A 199 -6.44 0.81 15.39
C GLY A 199 -6.76 1.41 14.04
N THR A 200 -5.73 1.47 13.19
CA THR A 200 -5.86 1.91 11.80
C THR A 200 -5.38 0.79 10.91
N PHE A 201 -6.26 0.33 10.02
CA PHE A 201 -6.00 -0.77 9.10
C PHE A 201 -7.10 -0.89 8.04
N TYR A 202 -6.75 -1.50 6.92
CA TYR A 202 -7.67 -1.97 5.90
C TYR A 202 -8.10 -3.43 6.13
N GLU A 203 -9.41 -3.70 6.04
CA GLU A 203 -10.00 -5.03 6.15
C GLU A 203 -10.44 -5.54 4.77
N THR A 204 -9.66 -6.47 4.23
CA THR A 204 -9.90 -7.10 2.92
C THR A 204 -11.25 -7.83 2.82
N SER A 205 -11.77 -8.40 3.93
CA SER A 205 -12.93 -9.28 3.87
C SER A 205 -14.24 -8.57 3.56
N ASP A 206 -14.36 -7.30 3.92
CA ASP A 206 -15.53 -6.46 3.62
C ASP A 206 -15.20 -5.12 2.97
N LYS A 207 -13.93 -4.88 2.65
CA LYS A 207 -13.40 -3.68 1.98
C LYS A 207 -13.65 -2.41 2.78
N SER A 208 -13.41 -2.50 4.08
CA SER A 208 -13.52 -1.37 5.00
C SER A 208 -12.16 -0.85 5.45
N ILE A 209 -12.14 0.42 5.82
CA ILE A 209 -11.00 1.10 6.43
C ILE A 209 -11.39 1.41 7.87
N HIS A 210 -10.62 0.94 8.83
CA HIS A 210 -10.78 1.27 10.24
C HIS A 210 -9.75 2.34 10.59
N LEU A 211 -10.16 3.37 11.34
CA LEU A 211 -9.30 4.48 11.71
C LEU A 211 -9.31 4.70 13.22
N LEU A 212 -8.12 4.93 13.77
CA LEU A 212 -7.93 5.15 15.19
C LEU A 212 -8.52 6.51 15.63
N GLY A 213 -9.32 6.46 16.70
CA GLY A 213 -10.00 7.63 17.27
C GLY A 213 -9.42 8.09 18.61
N LYS A 214 -8.25 7.58 19.00
CA LYS A 214 -7.74 7.74 20.36
C LYS A 214 -7.29 9.18 20.59
N ALA A 215 -7.61 9.75 21.75
CA ALA A 215 -7.32 11.16 22.05
C ALA A 215 -5.83 11.58 22.03
N THR A 216 -4.91 10.63 21.91
CA THR A 216 -3.46 10.87 21.84
C THR A 216 -2.85 10.47 20.49
N ASP A 217 -3.67 10.02 19.55
CA ASP A 217 -3.30 9.24 18.36
C ASP A 217 -4.59 9.06 17.53
N SER A 218 -5.02 10.12 16.86
CA SER A 218 -6.31 10.11 16.16
C SER A 218 -6.13 10.51 14.72
N ASP A 219 -6.60 9.64 13.85
CA ASP A 219 -6.14 9.62 12.46
C ASP A 219 -7.12 10.33 11.53
N ALA A 220 -8.21 10.91 12.07
CA ALA A 220 -9.25 11.57 11.28
C ALA A 220 -8.75 12.79 10.47
N TYR A 221 -7.57 13.31 10.81
CA TYR A 221 -6.90 14.39 10.07
C TYR A 221 -5.50 14.02 9.59
N ASP A 222 -5.16 12.73 9.65
CA ASP A 222 -3.89 12.23 9.15
C ASP A 222 -4.13 11.72 7.72
N ASP A 223 -4.29 12.67 6.77
CA ASP A 223 -4.70 12.33 5.40
C ASP A 223 -3.74 11.30 4.75
N ALA A 224 -2.44 11.36 5.06
CA ALA A 224 -1.46 10.39 4.56
C ALA A 224 -1.75 8.96 5.08
N VAL A 225 -2.20 8.82 6.33
CA VAL A 225 -2.60 7.53 6.91
C VAL A 225 -3.90 7.06 6.27
N ILE A 226 -4.91 7.93 6.15
CA ILE A 226 -6.20 7.56 5.53
C ILE A 226 -6.00 7.13 4.06
N LEU A 227 -5.15 7.84 3.32
CA LEU A 227 -4.85 7.54 1.92
C LEU A 227 -3.94 6.32 1.76
N HIS A 228 -3.11 6.01 2.77
CA HIS A 228 -2.38 4.74 2.83
C HIS A 228 -3.36 3.56 2.92
N GLU A 229 -4.34 3.61 3.83
CA GLU A 229 -5.37 2.55 3.90
C GLU A 229 -6.22 2.46 2.63
N TYR A 230 -6.49 3.61 1.98
CA TYR A 230 -7.12 3.62 0.66
C TYR A 230 -6.23 2.95 -0.40
N GLY A 231 -4.91 3.05 -0.29
CA GLY A 231 -3.95 2.37 -1.16
C GLY A 231 -4.05 0.85 -1.07
N HIS A 232 -4.28 0.29 0.12
CA HIS A 232 -4.59 -1.13 0.29
C HIS A 232 -5.93 -1.51 -0.36
N TYR A 233 -6.96 -0.68 -0.20
CA TYR A 233 -8.23 -0.86 -0.91
C TYR A 233 -8.04 -0.90 -2.44
N VAL A 234 -7.19 -0.02 -2.98
CA VAL A 234 -6.86 0.01 -4.40
C VAL A 234 -6.12 -1.26 -4.83
N ALA A 235 -5.15 -1.74 -4.03
CA ALA A 235 -4.45 -3.00 -4.30
C ALA A 235 -5.42 -4.20 -4.36
N ASP A 236 -6.36 -4.30 -3.41
CA ASP A 236 -7.35 -5.38 -3.32
C ASP A 236 -8.41 -5.33 -4.43
N VAL A 237 -8.69 -4.16 -5.01
CA VAL A 237 -9.68 -4.02 -6.10
C VAL A 237 -9.08 -4.25 -7.48
N TYR A 238 -7.86 -3.76 -7.72
CA TYR A 238 -7.27 -3.72 -9.07
C TYR A 238 -6.16 -4.77 -9.27
N ALA A 239 -5.50 -5.21 -8.21
CA ALA A 239 -4.38 -6.12 -8.32
C ALA A 239 -4.53 -7.33 -7.40
N GLN A 240 -3.40 -7.93 -7.05
CA GLN A 240 -3.29 -9.01 -6.09
C GLN A 240 -2.38 -8.55 -4.95
N ASP A 241 -2.79 -8.82 -3.72
CA ASP A 241 -2.02 -8.54 -2.52
C ASP A 241 -2.09 -9.76 -1.59
N ASP A 242 -0.94 -10.35 -1.29
CA ASP A 242 -0.80 -11.54 -0.45
C ASP A 242 -0.19 -11.23 0.92
N SER A 243 -0.22 -9.96 1.33
CA SER A 243 0.30 -9.52 2.61
C SER A 243 -0.31 -10.34 3.75
N PRO A 244 0.53 -10.92 4.63
CA PRO A 244 0.03 -11.56 5.84
C PRO A 244 -0.45 -10.55 6.90
N GLY A 245 -0.23 -9.25 6.66
CA GLY A 245 -0.42 -8.17 7.64
C GLY A 245 0.43 -8.36 8.89
N GLY A 246 0.03 -7.68 9.96
CA GLY A 246 0.61 -7.82 11.30
C GLY A 246 1.62 -6.73 11.65
N SER A 247 2.09 -6.75 12.90
CA SER A 247 2.94 -5.70 13.45
C SER A 247 4.30 -5.64 12.74
N HIS A 248 4.63 -4.45 12.25
CA HIS A 248 5.87 -4.15 11.56
C HIS A 248 6.39 -2.77 11.94
N SER A 249 7.47 -2.33 11.28
CA SER A 249 8.11 -1.04 11.54
C SER A 249 8.83 -0.54 10.30
N ILE A 250 8.71 0.76 10.05
CA ILE A 250 9.37 1.50 8.97
C ILE A 250 10.90 1.36 8.91
N THR A 251 11.54 0.92 10.01
CA THR A 251 13.00 0.72 10.08
C THR A 251 13.43 -0.75 10.00
N ALA A 252 12.48 -1.68 9.92
CA ALA A 252 12.77 -3.10 9.86
C ALA A 252 13.16 -3.51 8.44
N ASN A 253 14.24 -4.28 8.32
CA ASN A 253 14.83 -4.70 7.05
C ASN A 253 14.67 -6.21 6.80
N ASN A 254 13.87 -6.86 7.62
CA ASN A 254 13.63 -8.30 7.65
C ASN A 254 12.14 -8.62 7.74
N GLN A 255 11.29 -7.70 7.26
CA GLN A 255 9.86 -7.93 7.15
C GLN A 255 9.58 -9.05 6.12
N ASP A 256 8.36 -9.59 6.12
CA ASP A 256 7.91 -10.46 5.03
C ASP A 256 7.90 -9.63 3.73
N PRO A 257 8.52 -10.09 2.63
CA PRO A 257 8.54 -9.35 1.36
C PRO A 257 7.14 -8.98 0.83
N ARG A 258 6.12 -9.80 1.13
CA ARG A 258 4.73 -9.53 0.75
C ARG A 258 4.16 -8.35 1.53
N LEU A 259 4.50 -8.27 2.82
CA LEU A 259 4.12 -7.15 3.68
C LEU A 259 4.81 -5.87 3.21
N SER A 260 6.13 -5.89 3.00
CA SER A 260 6.86 -4.70 2.54
C SER A 260 6.37 -4.18 1.20
N TRP A 261 5.97 -5.07 0.28
CA TRP A 261 5.32 -4.68 -0.97
C TRP A 261 4.00 -3.98 -0.73
N SER A 262 3.08 -4.59 0.02
CA SER A 262 1.75 -4.07 0.30
C SER A 262 1.80 -2.69 1.00
N GLU A 263 2.56 -2.58 2.08
CA GLU A 263 2.75 -1.34 2.85
C GLU A 263 3.45 -0.25 2.03
N GLY A 264 4.41 -0.65 1.20
CA GLY A 264 5.14 0.24 0.32
C GLY A 264 4.28 0.79 -0.81
N TRP A 265 3.46 -0.05 -1.42
CA TRP A 265 2.46 0.34 -2.41
C TRP A 265 1.43 1.30 -1.81
N ALA A 266 0.88 0.97 -0.65
CA ALA A 266 -0.12 1.79 0.04
C ALA A 266 0.41 3.21 0.33
N THR A 267 1.63 3.32 0.84
CA THR A 267 2.31 4.59 1.10
C THR A 267 2.57 5.37 -0.19
N PHE A 268 3.10 4.70 -1.23
CA PHE A 268 3.32 5.32 -2.54
C PHE A 268 2.02 5.86 -3.15
N PHE A 269 0.96 5.05 -3.18
CA PHE A 269 -0.35 5.45 -3.68
C PHE A 269 -0.90 6.64 -2.91
N GLY A 270 -0.80 6.64 -1.59
CA GLY A 270 -1.25 7.77 -0.77
C GLY A 270 -0.54 9.08 -1.12
N SER A 271 0.75 9.01 -1.46
CA SER A 271 1.51 10.16 -1.97
C SER A 271 1.08 10.59 -3.38
N ILE A 272 0.76 9.66 -4.28
CA ILE A 272 0.16 9.98 -5.59
C ILE A 272 -1.21 10.67 -5.43
N ALA A 273 -2.01 10.21 -4.48
CA ALA A 273 -3.32 10.78 -4.20
C ALA A 273 -3.20 12.23 -3.67
N GLN A 274 -2.27 12.50 -2.75
CA GLN A 274 -1.94 13.86 -2.30
C GLN A 274 -1.43 14.74 -3.46
N ARG A 275 -0.58 14.19 -4.35
CA ARG A 275 -0.08 14.89 -5.55
C ARG A 275 -1.22 15.25 -6.50
N THR A 276 -2.16 14.35 -6.72
CA THR A 276 -3.36 14.55 -7.56
C THR A 276 -4.28 15.63 -6.99
N ARG A 277 -4.44 15.69 -5.65
CA ARG A 277 -5.14 16.79 -4.97
C ARG A 277 -4.45 18.15 -5.15
N GLY A 278 -3.15 18.15 -5.48
CA GLY A 278 -2.34 19.35 -5.65
C GLY A 278 -1.66 19.83 -4.36
N ASP A 279 -1.41 18.91 -3.43
CA ASP A 279 -0.72 19.22 -2.18
C ASP A 279 0.73 19.66 -2.43
N THR A 280 1.24 20.52 -1.55
CA THR A 280 2.60 21.08 -1.71
C THR A 280 3.71 20.13 -1.25
N THR A 281 3.38 19.08 -0.51
CA THR A 281 4.33 18.10 0.04
C THR A 281 3.76 16.68 -0.08
N PRO A 282 3.49 16.19 -1.30
CA PRO A 282 2.80 14.92 -1.49
C PRO A 282 3.63 13.70 -1.06
N SER A 283 4.95 13.82 -1.00
CA SER A 283 5.87 12.78 -0.54
C SER A 283 5.98 12.67 0.99
N LEU A 284 5.32 13.54 1.75
CA LEU A 284 5.33 13.50 3.21
C LEU A 284 4.28 12.49 3.71
N TYR A 285 4.74 11.42 4.33
CA TYR A 285 3.93 10.59 5.20
C TYR A 285 3.94 11.17 6.62
N ILE A 286 2.77 11.30 7.23
CA ILE A 286 2.64 11.79 8.60
C ILE A 286 1.44 11.21 9.32
N ASP A 287 1.70 10.81 10.57
CA ASP A 287 0.76 10.38 11.60
C ASP A 287 0.94 11.34 12.79
N THR A 288 -0.17 11.87 13.32
CA THR A 288 -0.17 12.86 14.39
C THR A 288 -0.89 12.37 15.64
N ASN A 289 -0.55 12.96 16.78
CA ASN A 289 -1.16 12.63 18.06
C ASN A 289 -2.62 13.13 18.23
N GLY A 290 -3.27 13.61 17.16
CA GLY A 290 -4.64 14.15 17.17
C GLY A 290 -4.85 15.48 17.94
N SER A 291 -3.84 15.96 18.69
CA SER A 291 -3.94 17.11 19.59
C SER A 291 -4.34 18.40 18.87
N SER A 292 -5.15 19.24 19.50
CA SER A 292 -5.49 20.58 18.96
C SER A 292 -4.32 21.58 18.97
N ALA A 293 -3.18 21.23 19.58
CA ALA A 293 -1.99 22.07 19.62
C ALA A 293 -1.16 21.93 18.33
N SER A 294 -0.30 22.91 18.05
CA SER A 294 0.67 22.79 16.94
C SER A 294 1.78 21.77 17.27
N GLY A 295 2.31 21.12 16.25
CA GLY A 295 3.25 20.01 16.32
C GLY A 295 2.53 18.68 16.55
N GLY A 296 3.22 17.72 17.16
CA GLY A 296 2.62 16.45 17.58
C GLY A 296 2.71 15.32 16.56
N ALA A 297 3.64 15.36 15.61
CA ALA A 297 3.98 14.19 14.80
C ALA A 297 4.38 13.00 15.67
N LEU A 298 3.73 11.85 15.48
CA LEU A 298 4.11 10.56 16.05
C LEU A 298 5.06 9.82 15.11
N VAL A 299 4.71 9.81 13.82
CA VAL A 299 5.58 9.36 12.72
C VAL A 299 5.54 10.41 11.63
N ALA A 300 6.72 10.81 11.11
CA ALA A 300 6.78 11.68 9.95
C ALA A 300 8.05 11.41 9.14
N PHE A 301 7.89 11.09 7.86
CA PHE A 301 9.00 10.88 6.94
C PHE A 301 8.62 11.26 5.52
N ASN A 302 9.62 11.63 4.73
CA ASN A 302 9.48 11.98 3.33
C ASN A 302 10.01 10.83 2.47
N ILE A 303 9.20 10.27 1.57
CA ILE A 303 9.62 9.14 0.72
C ILE A 303 10.59 9.54 -0.40
N GLU A 304 10.71 10.84 -0.69
CA GLU A 304 11.69 11.38 -1.65
C GLU A 304 13.11 11.34 -1.08
N ASP A 305 13.36 12.12 -0.01
CA ASP A 305 14.72 12.33 0.50
C ASP A 305 15.03 11.46 1.74
N LEU A 306 14.04 10.67 2.18
CA LEU A 306 14.08 9.86 3.39
C LEU A 306 14.48 10.65 4.64
N SER A 307 14.24 11.95 4.63
CA SER A 307 14.28 12.79 5.82
C SER A 307 13.11 12.41 6.72
N SER A 308 13.36 12.41 8.03
CA SER A 308 12.32 12.10 9.01
C SER A 308 12.50 12.98 10.23
N ALA A 309 11.39 13.56 10.68
CA ALA A 309 11.34 14.34 11.92
C ALA A 309 11.31 13.43 13.17
N THR A 310 10.94 12.15 13.00
CA THR A 310 10.73 11.19 14.10
C THR A 310 11.78 10.08 14.15
N HIS A 311 12.51 9.82 13.05
CA HIS A 311 13.56 8.81 12.96
C HIS A 311 14.86 9.37 12.34
N SER A 312 15.81 9.74 13.20
CA SER A 312 17.16 10.10 12.74
C SER A 312 17.84 8.88 12.10
N SER A 313 18.24 8.98 10.82
CA SER A 313 18.89 7.94 10.01
C SER A 313 17.97 7.02 9.20
N LEU A 314 16.71 7.39 8.98
CA LEU A 314 15.79 6.62 8.13
C LEU A 314 16.40 6.33 6.74
N SER A 315 17.06 7.31 6.10
CA SER A 315 17.73 7.11 4.80
C SER A 315 18.78 5.99 4.75
N SER A 316 19.40 5.63 5.88
CA SER A 316 20.33 4.49 5.98
C SER A 316 19.67 3.19 6.44
N LEU A 317 18.46 3.28 6.98
CA LEU A 317 17.71 2.16 7.52
C LEU A 317 16.69 1.61 6.53
N ALA A 318 16.04 2.47 5.74
CA ALA A 318 15.08 2.09 4.71
C ALA A 318 15.83 1.55 3.48
N ILE A 319 16.24 0.28 3.59
CA ILE A 319 16.96 -0.47 2.56
C ILE A 319 16.40 -1.89 2.46
N TYR A 320 16.63 -2.51 1.31
CA TYR A 320 16.14 -3.83 0.91
C TYR A 320 14.64 -3.91 0.58
N ALA A 321 14.27 -4.89 -0.23
CA ALA A 321 12.89 -5.19 -0.60
C ALA A 321 12.01 -5.65 0.57
N THR A 322 12.62 -5.94 1.72
CA THR A 322 11.98 -6.32 2.99
C THR A 322 11.82 -5.15 3.96
N ASN A 323 11.68 -3.94 3.40
CA ASN A 323 11.39 -2.69 4.11
C ASN A 323 10.37 -1.85 3.31
N GLU A 324 9.22 -1.56 3.90
CA GLU A 324 8.13 -0.81 3.22
C GLU A 324 8.50 0.59 2.75
N VAL A 325 9.34 1.31 3.50
CA VAL A 325 9.75 2.67 3.14
C VAL A 325 10.72 2.63 1.96
N ALA A 326 11.60 1.63 1.90
CA ALA A 326 12.48 1.41 0.75
C ALA A 326 11.66 1.11 -0.51
N VAL A 327 10.63 0.27 -0.39
CA VAL A 327 9.69 -0.04 -1.49
C VAL A 327 8.96 1.24 -1.94
N SER A 328 8.44 2.03 -1.00
CA SER A 328 7.75 3.29 -1.30
C SER A 328 8.65 4.27 -2.05
N ALA A 329 9.89 4.42 -1.58
CA ALA A 329 10.88 5.33 -2.18
C ALA A 329 11.23 4.93 -3.61
N VAL A 330 11.53 3.64 -3.88
CA VAL A 330 11.85 3.24 -5.26
C VAL A 330 10.68 3.39 -6.23
N LEU A 331 9.43 3.24 -5.77
CA LEU A 331 8.26 3.51 -6.61
C LEU A 331 8.08 5.02 -6.85
N TRP A 332 8.36 5.84 -5.84
CA TRP A 332 8.31 7.29 -5.93
C TRP A 332 9.35 7.82 -6.93
N ASP A 333 10.62 7.43 -6.77
CA ASP A 333 11.78 7.80 -7.61
C ASP A 333 11.59 7.46 -9.10
N ILE A 334 10.76 6.46 -9.42
CA ILE A 334 10.45 6.12 -10.82
C ILE A 334 9.58 7.22 -11.49
N THR A 335 8.73 7.91 -10.73
CA THR A 335 7.62 8.72 -11.26
C THR A 335 7.64 10.19 -10.86
N ASP A 336 8.45 10.57 -9.90
CA ASP A 336 8.55 11.95 -9.46
C ASP A 336 9.34 12.80 -10.49
N THR A 337 9.49 14.10 -10.21
CA THR A 337 10.12 15.02 -11.16
C THR A 337 11.50 15.43 -10.65
N PRO A 338 12.56 15.42 -11.50
CA PRO A 338 13.92 15.66 -11.04
C PRO A 338 14.09 17.14 -10.69
N GLY A 339 13.84 17.46 -9.43
CA GLY A 339 13.85 18.83 -8.91
C GLY A 339 14.54 18.95 -7.56
N SER A 340 14.53 17.87 -6.77
CA SER A 340 15.19 17.76 -5.46
C SER A 340 15.93 16.42 -5.26
N ASP A 341 15.98 15.60 -6.31
CA ASP A 341 16.23 14.14 -6.35
C ASP A 341 17.73 13.74 -6.49
N ASP A 342 18.06 12.49 -6.09
CA ASP A 342 19.33 11.78 -6.22
C ASP A 342 19.51 10.97 -7.56
N ASP A 343 18.51 10.98 -8.46
CA ASP A 343 18.49 10.39 -9.80
C ASP A 343 18.02 11.34 -10.94
N THR A 344 17.58 10.80 -12.09
CA THR A 344 17.24 11.57 -13.31
C THR A 344 16.00 11.06 -14.05
N LEU A 345 15.37 9.99 -13.56
CA LEU A 345 14.20 9.37 -14.15
C LEU A 345 12.96 10.18 -13.79
N SER A 346 11.96 10.17 -14.67
CA SER A 346 10.69 10.86 -14.44
C SER A 346 9.66 10.31 -15.41
N LEU A 347 9.04 9.21 -15.01
CA LEU A 347 8.06 8.51 -15.81
C LEU A 347 6.65 8.93 -15.40
N ALA A 348 5.69 8.72 -16.30
CA ALA A 348 4.30 8.96 -15.94
C ALA A 348 3.86 7.91 -14.93
N GLU A 349 3.08 8.29 -13.92
CA GLU A 349 2.55 7.38 -12.91
C GLU A 349 1.74 6.23 -13.52
N GLY A 350 1.14 6.46 -14.70
CA GLY A 350 0.47 5.42 -15.49
C GLY A 350 1.37 4.25 -15.87
N GLU A 351 2.70 4.41 -15.96
CA GLU A 351 3.60 3.28 -16.22
C GLU A 351 3.70 2.33 -15.02
N ILE A 352 3.66 2.85 -13.78
CA ILE A 352 3.56 2.01 -12.58
C ILE A 352 2.19 1.34 -12.51
N TRP A 353 1.13 2.10 -12.82
CA TRP A 353 -0.23 1.57 -12.81
C TRP A 353 -0.40 0.38 -13.78
N GLU A 354 0.14 0.47 -15.00
CA GLU A 354 0.08 -0.64 -15.98
C GLU A 354 0.72 -1.93 -15.43
N ILE A 355 1.80 -1.84 -14.65
CA ILE A 355 2.38 -3.03 -14.02
C ILE A 355 1.53 -3.54 -12.86
N HIS A 356 1.03 -2.64 -12.03
CA HIS A 356 0.22 -3.00 -10.86
C HIS A 356 -1.13 -3.63 -11.26
N ASP A 357 -1.88 -3.00 -12.16
CA ASP A 357 -3.20 -3.44 -12.57
C ASP A 357 -3.12 -4.56 -13.63
N ASP A 358 -2.54 -4.30 -14.81
CA ASP A 358 -2.59 -5.28 -15.90
C ASP A 358 -1.69 -6.49 -15.66
N TYR A 359 -0.42 -6.27 -15.27
CA TYR A 359 0.52 -7.38 -15.10
C TYR A 359 0.24 -8.16 -13.81
N ILE A 360 0.31 -7.51 -12.65
CA ILE A 360 0.10 -8.18 -11.35
C ILE A 360 -1.35 -8.65 -11.21
N GLY A 361 -2.35 -7.84 -11.56
CA GLY A 361 -3.76 -8.27 -11.58
C GLY A 361 -4.02 -9.44 -12.56
N GLY A 362 -3.21 -9.57 -13.61
CA GLY A 362 -3.26 -10.69 -14.56
C GLY A 362 -2.54 -11.98 -14.13
N LEU A 363 -1.77 -11.97 -13.04
CA LEU A 363 -1.06 -13.16 -12.54
C LEU A 363 -2.04 -14.24 -12.05
N ALA A 364 -1.60 -15.49 -12.03
CA ALA A 364 -2.43 -16.57 -11.48
C ALA A 364 -2.62 -16.38 -9.97
N SER A 365 -3.83 -16.64 -9.45
CA SER A 365 -4.20 -16.46 -8.02
C SER A 365 -3.47 -17.34 -6.99
N ALA A 366 -2.44 -18.08 -7.41
CA ALA A 366 -1.56 -18.86 -6.54
C ALA A 366 -0.12 -18.33 -6.56
N THR A 367 0.15 -17.27 -7.33
CA THR A 367 1.40 -16.53 -7.29
C THR A 367 1.45 -15.75 -5.97
N VAL A 368 2.62 -15.68 -5.37
CA VAL A 368 2.87 -14.87 -4.18
C VAL A 368 3.35 -13.51 -4.64
N ILE A 369 2.61 -12.44 -4.31
CA ILE A 369 2.96 -11.09 -4.76
C ILE A 369 3.97 -10.39 -3.85
N THR A 370 5.05 -9.90 -4.46
CA THR A 370 6.09 -9.09 -3.82
C THR A 370 6.61 -8.03 -4.79
N LEU A 371 7.58 -7.20 -4.35
CA LEU A 371 8.30 -6.28 -5.24
C LEU A 371 8.99 -6.99 -6.42
N GLU A 372 9.30 -8.28 -6.30
CA GLU A 372 9.87 -9.08 -7.39
C GLU A 372 8.91 -9.19 -8.58
N ASP A 373 7.60 -9.28 -8.34
CA ASP A 373 6.60 -9.41 -9.39
C ASP A 373 6.41 -8.09 -10.15
N PHE A 374 6.50 -6.96 -9.44
CA PHE A 374 6.57 -5.65 -10.06
C PHE A 374 7.83 -5.54 -10.95
N TRP A 375 9.00 -5.94 -10.43
CA TRP A 375 10.25 -5.95 -11.18
C TRP A 375 10.17 -6.85 -12.44
N ASP A 376 9.64 -8.07 -12.29
CA ASP A 376 9.45 -9.03 -13.38
C ASP A 376 8.47 -8.48 -14.44
N GLY A 377 7.38 -7.85 -14.00
CA GLY A 377 6.38 -7.24 -14.88
C GLY A 377 6.96 -6.07 -15.68
N TRP A 378 7.66 -5.17 -14.98
CA TRP A 378 8.32 -4.02 -15.57
C TRP A 378 9.30 -4.40 -16.66
N PHE A 379 10.09 -5.44 -16.43
CA PHE A 379 11.03 -5.98 -17.40
C PHE A 379 10.50 -7.17 -18.19
N SER A 380 9.19 -7.33 -18.29
CA SER A 380 8.61 -8.26 -19.26
C SER A 380 8.59 -7.62 -20.65
N THR A 381 8.52 -8.42 -21.72
CA THR A 381 8.42 -7.87 -23.08
C THR A 381 7.21 -7.01 -23.36
N ALA A 382 6.14 -7.22 -22.59
CA ALA A 382 4.90 -6.50 -22.80
C ALA A 382 5.03 -5.03 -22.37
N TYR A 383 5.87 -4.76 -21.35
CA TYR A 383 5.94 -3.45 -20.71
C TYR A 383 7.34 -2.81 -20.72
N ASN A 384 8.40 -3.54 -21.10
CA ASN A 384 9.77 -3.00 -21.11
C ASN A 384 9.85 -1.67 -21.89
N ASN A 385 10.10 -0.59 -21.15
CA ASN A 385 10.13 0.78 -21.64
C ASN A 385 11.55 1.27 -22.01
N GLY A 386 12.57 0.41 -21.90
CA GLY A 386 13.96 0.74 -22.20
C GLY A 386 14.71 1.49 -21.09
N ASN A 387 14.12 1.63 -19.89
CA ASN A 387 14.72 2.34 -18.75
C ASN A 387 15.45 1.41 -17.76
N ALA A 388 15.78 0.18 -18.17
CA ALA A 388 16.36 -0.84 -17.28
C ALA A 388 17.59 -0.38 -16.48
N SER A 389 18.50 0.37 -17.09
CA SER A 389 19.69 0.87 -16.40
C SER A 389 19.35 1.91 -15.32
N ALA A 390 18.36 2.78 -15.56
CA ALA A 390 17.97 3.82 -14.59
C ALA A 390 17.25 3.18 -13.40
N ILE A 391 16.28 2.30 -13.67
CA ILE A 391 15.50 1.62 -12.63
C ILE A 391 16.37 0.68 -11.80
N SER A 392 17.31 -0.03 -12.43
CA SER A 392 18.30 -0.81 -11.68
C SER A 392 19.15 0.07 -10.74
N THR A 393 19.43 1.32 -11.13
CA THR A 393 20.17 2.27 -10.29
C THR A 393 19.34 2.72 -9.09
N ILE A 394 18.05 3.03 -9.29
CA ILE A 394 17.09 3.37 -8.22
C ILE A 394 17.02 2.24 -7.20
N PHE A 395 16.79 1.01 -7.65
CA PHE A 395 16.72 -0.19 -6.80
C PHE A 395 18.04 -0.40 -6.04
N ALA A 396 19.19 -0.31 -6.73
CA ALA A 396 20.51 -0.43 -6.10
C ALA A 396 20.78 0.69 -5.07
N GLY A 397 20.23 1.89 -5.26
CA GLY A 397 20.29 3.01 -4.31
C GLY A 397 19.71 2.66 -2.94
N ARG A 398 18.68 1.80 -2.92
CA ARG A 398 18.09 1.23 -1.70
C ARG A 398 18.63 -0.17 -1.35
N SER A 399 19.74 -0.60 -1.93
CA SER A 399 20.32 -1.95 -1.77
C SER A 399 19.38 -3.10 -2.18
N ILE A 400 18.40 -2.83 -3.04
CA ILE A 400 17.53 -3.84 -3.64
C ILE A 400 18.27 -4.45 -4.83
N ASN A 401 18.93 -5.58 -4.61
CA ASN A 401 19.89 -6.15 -5.55
C ASN A 401 19.25 -7.31 -6.31
N TYR A 402 18.50 -6.98 -7.37
CA TYR A 402 17.89 -7.94 -8.30
C TYR A 402 18.72 -8.10 -9.58
N SER A 403 20.04 -8.10 -9.43
CA SER A 403 21.00 -8.03 -10.54
C SER A 403 22.21 -8.90 -10.26
N ALA A 404 22.91 -9.31 -11.33
CA ALA A 404 24.18 -10.03 -11.30
C ALA A 404 25.20 -9.45 -10.29
N ASP A 405 25.91 -10.35 -9.62
CA ASP A 405 27.01 -10.03 -8.71
C ASP A 405 28.40 -10.14 -9.37
N ALA A 406 29.46 -10.13 -8.56
CA ALA A 406 30.85 -10.19 -9.03
C ALA A 406 31.37 -11.62 -9.29
N GLN A 407 30.58 -12.64 -8.98
CA GLN A 407 30.87 -14.06 -9.17
C GLN A 407 30.39 -14.51 -10.55
N GLU A 408 29.49 -13.76 -11.16
CA GLU A 408 28.91 -14.08 -12.46
C GLU A 408 29.93 -14.03 -13.63
N PRO A 409 29.83 -14.95 -14.61
CA PRO A 409 28.83 -16.00 -14.70
C PRO A 409 29.16 -17.20 -13.79
N ASN A 410 28.19 -17.68 -13.00
CA ASN A 410 28.27 -18.89 -12.18
C ASN A 410 26.99 -19.75 -12.16
N ASP A 411 26.05 -19.48 -13.06
CA ASP A 411 24.78 -20.21 -13.27
C ASP A 411 24.89 -21.71 -13.63
N THR A 412 26.08 -22.20 -14.01
CA THR A 412 26.25 -23.59 -14.43
C THR A 412 27.44 -24.25 -13.77
N PHE A 413 27.38 -25.59 -13.70
CA PHE A 413 28.48 -26.41 -13.21
C PHE A 413 29.83 -26.09 -13.88
N GLY A 414 29.83 -25.81 -15.19
CA GLY A 414 31.05 -25.47 -15.94
C GLY A 414 31.63 -24.09 -15.60
N GLN A 415 30.80 -23.22 -15.03
CA GLN A 415 31.13 -21.86 -14.62
C GLN A 415 31.49 -21.74 -13.13
N ALA A 416 31.50 -22.85 -12.39
CA ALA A 416 31.71 -22.83 -10.94
C ALA A 416 32.94 -22.01 -10.50
N VAL A 417 32.71 -21.04 -9.62
CA VAL A 417 33.72 -20.08 -9.13
C VAL A 417 34.55 -20.71 -8.01
N GLU A 418 35.87 -20.48 -8.03
CA GLU A 418 36.75 -21.01 -6.98
C GLU A 418 36.50 -20.31 -5.64
N LYS A 419 36.26 -21.10 -4.59
CA LYS A 419 36.05 -20.63 -3.21
C LYS A 419 37.04 -21.29 -2.25
N SER A 420 37.97 -20.52 -1.70
CA SER A 420 38.89 -21.00 -0.68
C SER A 420 38.14 -21.44 0.58
N PRO A 421 38.50 -22.57 1.22
CA PRO A 421 37.93 -23.00 2.50
C PRO A 421 38.59 -22.29 3.70
N ASP A 422 38.88 -21.00 3.56
CA ASP A 422 39.61 -20.15 4.51
C ASP A 422 38.70 -19.45 5.54
N GLY A 423 37.39 -19.60 5.40
CA GLY A 423 36.40 -18.96 6.25
C GLY A 423 36.07 -17.51 5.91
N ASN A 424 36.62 -16.95 4.82
CA ASN A 424 36.23 -15.63 4.34
C ASN A 424 34.84 -15.65 3.70
N LEU A 425 34.15 -14.51 3.72
CA LEU A 425 32.85 -14.35 3.04
C LEU A 425 33.04 -14.01 1.57
N THR A 426 32.15 -14.52 0.73
CA THR A 426 31.98 -14.10 -0.67
C THR A 426 30.51 -13.73 -0.82
N ALA A 427 30.21 -12.47 -1.14
CA ALA A 427 28.84 -12.06 -1.42
C ALA A 427 28.34 -12.78 -2.69
N GLY A 428 27.04 -12.99 -2.77
CA GLY A 428 26.35 -13.43 -3.96
C GLY A 428 24.93 -12.89 -4.00
N THR A 429 24.32 -12.84 -5.17
CA THR A 429 22.93 -12.48 -5.42
C THR A 429 22.25 -13.63 -6.13
N LEU A 430 21.02 -13.95 -5.74
CA LEU A 430 20.10 -14.77 -6.50
C LEU A 430 19.19 -13.82 -7.26
N TYR A 431 19.09 -13.97 -8.57
CA TYR A 431 18.15 -13.20 -9.38
C TYR A 431 17.59 -14.04 -10.52
N LYS A 432 16.54 -13.56 -11.19
CA LYS A 432 16.11 -14.18 -12.45
C LYS A 432 16.86 -13.49 -13.58
N ALA A 433 17.83 -14.18 -14.18
CA ALA A 433 18.52 -13.66 -15.34
C ALA A 433 17.52 -13.45 -16.49
N ILE A 434 17.29 -12.17 -16.85
CA ILE A 434 16.45 -11.81 -17.99
C ILE A 434 17.27 -12.10 -19.24
N SER A 435 17.06 -13.27 -19.84
CA SER A 435 17.98 -13.88 -20.81
C SER A 435 18.06 -13.20 -22.19
N ALA A 436 17.46 -12.03 -22.37
CA ALA A 436 17.61 -11.20 -23.56
C ALA A 436 17.34 -9.72 -23.28
N ASP A 437 18.12 -8.85 -23.92
CA ASP A 437 17.78 -7.44 -24.12
C ASP A 437 17.21 -7.29 -25.55
N PRO A 438 15.89 -7.07 -25.75
CA PRO A 438 14.82 -7.07 -24.74
C PRO A 438 14.34 -8.50 -24.42
N PRO A 439 13.57 -8.69 -23.33
CA PRO A 439 13.20 -9.99 -22.75
C PRO A 439 12.53 -10.94 -23.76
N ASP A 440 12.38 -12.23 -23.46
CA ASP A 440 11.50 -13.15 -24.20
C ASP A 440 10.53 -13.78 -23.19
N PRO A 441 9.20 -13.58 -23.30
CA PRO A 441 8.23 -14.10 -22.35
C PRO A 441 8.08 -15.63 -22.45
N ALA A 442 8.69 -16.26 -23.46
CA ALA A 442 8.69 -17.70 -23.64
C ALA A 442 9.91 -18.41 -23.03
N THR A 443 10.97 -17.69 -22.66
CA THR A 443 12.08 -18.28 -21.90
C THR A 443 11.76 -18.16 -20.43
N ASN A 444 11.36 -19.27 -19.80
CA ASN A 444 11.32 -19.41 -18.35
C ASN A 444 12.50 -18.64 -17.75
N ALA A 445 12.23 -17.64 -16.91
CA ALA A 445 13.22 -17.04 -16.03
C ALA A 445 14.13 -18.16 -15.52
N ILE A 446 15.40 -18.12 -15.91
CA ILE A 446 16.36 -19.09 -15.41
C ILE A 446 16.61 -18.62 -13.99
N ALA A 447 16.13 -19.40 -13.01
CA ALA A 447 16.61 -19.25 -11.64
C ALA A 447 18.14 -19.24 -11.70
N ASP A 448 18.78 -18.43 -10.86
CA ASP A 448 20.23 -18.30 -10.76
C ASP A 448 20.78 -19.29 -9.73
N PRO A 449 21.17 -20.52 -10.13
CA PRO A 449 21.92 -21.41 -9.27
C PRO A 449 23.39 -21.01 -9.28
N ASP A 450 23.84 -20.42 -8.19
CA ASP A 450 25.26 -20.13 -8.04
C ASP A 450 26.10 -21.38 -7.79
N TRP A 451 27.01 -21.68 -8.72
CA TRP A 451 27.99 -22.75 -8.56
C TRP A 451 29.33 -22.24 -8.05
N PHE A 452 29.83 -22.88 -7.00
CA PHE A 452 31.18 -22.71 -6.48
C PHE A 452 31.92 -24.04 -6.45
N LYS A 453 33.25 -23.98 -6.42
CA LYS A 453 34.11 -25.15 -6.26
C LYS A 453 35.23 -24.88 -5.27
N PHE A 454 35.64 -25.92 -4.54
CA PHE A 454 36.74 -25.82 -3.60
C PHE A 454 37.52 -27.15 -3.55
N THR A 455 38.81 -27.07 -3.24
CA THR A 455 39.63 -28.27 -3.04
C THR A 455 39.51 -28.77 -1.61
N ALA A 456 39.09 -30.03 -1.45
CA ALA A 456 39.02 -30.71 -0.17
C ALA A 456 40.13 -31.76 -0.01
N VAL A 457 40.48 -32.04 1.25
CA VAL A 457 41.42 -33.08 1.66
C VAL A 457 40.67 -34.15 2.43
N SER A 458 40.84 -35.41 2.02
CA SER A 458 40.21 -36.57 2.67
C SER A 458 40.44 -36.55 4.19
N GLY A 459 39.36 -36.74 4.95
CA GLY A 459 39.36 -36.78 6.41
C GLY A 459 39.21 -35.43 7.10
N ASP A 460 39.40 -34.31 6.40
CA ASP A 460 39.11 -32.98 6.96
C ASP A 460 37.61 -32.71 7.01
N ILE A 461 37.21 -31.83 7.94
CA ILE A 461 35.82 -31.38 8.12
C ILE A 461 35.69 -29.99 7.51
N TYR A 462 34.64 -29.80 6.71
CA TYR A 462 34.27 -28.54 6.08
C TYR A 462 32.90 -28.09 6.59
N THR A 463 32.80 -26.81 6.96
CA THR A 463 31.53 -26.13 7.21
C THR A 463 31.26 -25.17 6.07
N ILE A 464 30.11 -25.31 5.44
CA ILE A 464 29.64 -24.46 4.33
C ILE A 464 28.38 -23.75 4.84
N ASP A 465 28.39 -22.42 4.78
CA ASP A 465 27.33 -21.54 5.29
C ASP A 465 26.91 -20.56 4.22
N THR A 466 25.61 -20.30 4.12
CA THR A 466 25.10 -19.00 3.67
C THR A 466 24.84 -18.14 4.93
N THR A 467 25.10 -16.84 4.84
CA THR A 467 24.86 -15.86 5.92
C THR A 467 24.47 -14.52 5.32
N THR A 468 24.06 -13.55 6.15
CA THR A 468 23.77 -12.17 5.70
C THR A 468 22.77 -12.19 4.55
N LEU A 469 21.61 -12.77 4.80
CA LEU A 469 20.53 -12.85 3.81
C LEU A 469 19.89 -11.48 3.68
N LEU A 470 19.73 -11.02 2.45
CA LEU A 470 19.22 -9.71 2.09
C LEU A 470 18.03 -9.85 1.14
N ASN A 471 17.14 -8.86 1.11
CA ASN A 471 16.00 -8.79 0.17
C ASN A 471 15.12 -10.05 0.19
N GLY A 472 14.89 -10.65 1.37
CA GLY A 472 14.01 -11.80 1.51
C GLY A 472 14.64 -13.17 1.16
N ALA A 473 15.92 -13.23 0.78
CA ALA A 473 16.58 -14.47 0.39
C ALA A 473 16.38 -15.60 1.40
N ASP A 474 16.01 -16.78 0.89
CA ASP A 474 16.02 -18.06 1.61
C ASP A 474 16.74 -19.09 0.75
N THR A 475 17.83 -19.61 1.29
CA THR A 475 18.84 -20.33 0.51
C THR A 475 18.72 -21.84 0.69
N VAL A 476 19.18 -22.58 -0.31
CA VAL A 476 19.41 -24.03 -0.22
C VAL A 476 20.84 -24.32 -0.66
N LEU A 477 21.62 -24.94 0.23
CA LEU A 477 22.94 -25.46 -0.10
C LEU A 477 22.86 -26.91 -0.55
N THR A 478 23.53 -27.22 -1.66
CA THR A 478 23.77 -28.61 -2.09
C THR A 478 25.26 -28.83 -2.37
N LEU A 479 25.85 -29.84 -1.72
CA LEU A 479 27.23 -30.27 -1.95
C LEU A 479 27.26 -31.44 -2.92
N TYR A 480 28.08 -31.34 -3.95
CA TYR A 480 28.30 -32.35 -4.99
C TYR A 480 29.71 -32.94 -4.91
N GLY A 481 29.83 -34.19 -5.35
CA GLY A 481 31.09 -34.90 -5.52
C GLY A 481 31.95 -34.32 -6.64
N THR A 482 33.13 -34.91 -6.83
CA THR A 482 34.13 -34.44 -7.81
C THR A 482 33.69 -34.56 -9.27
N ASP A 483 32.59 -35.28 -9.53
CA ASP A 483 31.98 -35.43 -10.85
C ASP A 483 30.97 -34.31 -11.19
N GLY A 484 30.67 -33.42 -10.22
CA GLY A 484 29.73 -32.32 -10.41
C GLY A 484 28.25 -32.69 -10.46
N SER A 485 27.92 -33.97 -10.27
CA SER A 485 26.54 -34.47 -10.46
C SER A 485 26.06 -35.36 -9.32
N THR A 486 26.97 -36.05 -8.63
CA THR A 486 26.62 -36.84 -7.44
C THR A 486 26.37 -35.92 -6.25
N VAL A 487 25.12 -35.78 -5.82
CA VAL A 487 24.76 -35.07 -4.58
C VAL A 487 25.27 -35.86 -3.38
N LEU A 488 26.08 -35.21 -2.54
CA LEU A 488 26.60 -35.78 -1.29
C LEU A 488 25.68 -35.46 -0.11
N THR A 489 25.22 -34.20 -0.02
CA THR A 489 24.29 -33.74 1.01
C THR A 489 23.70 -32.38 0.61
N SER A 490 22.55 -32.03 1.18
CA SER A 490 21.93 -30.71 1.04
C SER A 490 21.36 -30.25 2.39
N ASN A 491 21.16 -28.93 2.51
CA ASN A 491 20.47 -28.33 3.65
C ASN A 491 19.86 -26.99 3.21
N ASP A 492 18.59 -26.78 3.52
CA ASP A 492 17.86 -25.52 3.35
C ASP A 492 18.10 -24.60 4.56
N ASN A 493 17.87 -25.13 5.77
CA ASN A 493 17.85 -24.36 6.99
C ASN A 493 18.89 -24.89 7.99
N ARG A 494 19.76 -24.00 8.44
CA ARG A 494 20.81 -24.24 9.44
C ARG A 494 20.19 -24.69 10.77
N ALA A 495 19.03 -24.15 11.11
CA ALA A 495 18.20 -24.56 12.24
C ALA A 495 16.71 -24.31 11.91
N GLY A 496 15.80 -24.83 12.73
CA GLY A 496 14.37 -24.53 12.56
C GLY A 496 14.11 -23.04 12.72
N GLY A 497 13.42 -22.42 11.75
CA GLY A 497 13.06 -21.00 11.75
C GLY A 497 14.16 -20.04 11.29
N THR A 498 15.24 -20.54 10.70
CA THR A 498 16.27 -19.72 10.02
C THR A 498 16.18 -19.93 8.52
N PHE A 499 16.53 -18.93 7.72
CA PHE A 499 16.58 -19.03 6.25
C PHE A 499 18.02 -19.28 5.72
N GLU A 500 19.03 -19.15 6.59
CA GLU A 500 20.41 -19.51 6.26
C GLU A 500 20.59 -21.01 6.19
N SER A 501 21.33 -21.51 5.20
CA SER A 501 21.70 -22.91 5.07
C SER A 501 23.05 -23.23 5.75
N ARG A 502 23.21 -24.47 6.22
CA ARG A 502 24.50 -25.00 6.70
C ARG A 502 24.71 -26.47 6.33
N ILE A 503 25.86 -26.76 5.74
CA ILE A 503 26.39 -28.13 5.60
C ILE A 503 27.63 -28.28 6.50
N THR A 504 27.69 -29.37 7.26
CA THR A 504 28.92 -29.84 7.91
C THR A 504 29.26 -31.21 7.37
N TRP A 505 30.42 -31.35 6.72
CA TRP A 505 30.77 -32.54 5.96
C TRP A 505 32.22 -32.97 6.18
N THR A 506 32.43 -34.27 6.39
CA THR A 506 33.76 -34.88 6.43
C THR A 506 34.12 -35.40 5.05
N ALA A 507 35.24 -34.92 4.50
CA ALA A 507 35.65 -35.28 3.15
C ALA A 507 35.99 -36.78 3.02
N THR A 508 35.31 -37.50 2.13
CA THR A 508 35.53 -38.92 1.88
C THR A 508 36.69 -39.19 0.90
N GLY A 509 37.17 -38.15 0.22
CA GLY A 509 38.30 -38.19 -0.69
C GLY A 509 38.90 -36.80 -0.88
N SER A 510 40.12 -36.74 -1.42
CA SER A 510 40.76 -35.47 -1.79
C SER A 510 40.45 -35.13 -3.25
N GLY A 511 40.16 -33.87 -3.54
CA GLY A 511 39.83 -33.41 -4.88
C GLY A 511 39.03 -32.11 -4.88
N THR A 512 38.58 -31.68 -6.06
CA THR A 512 37.70 -30.52 -6.21
C THR A 512 36.25 -30.95 -6.04
N PHE A 513 35.56 -30.38 -5.06
CA PHE A 513 34.13 -30.58 -4.80
C PHE A 513 33.36 -29.30 -5.16
N PHE A 514 32.05 -29.42 -5.32
CA PHE A 514 31.22 -28.33 -5.84
C PHE A 514 30.07 -28.03 -4.88
N VAL A 515 29.77 -26.76 -4.71
CA VAL A 515 28.66 -26.26 -3.91
C VAL A 515 27.73 -25.52 -4.84
N LYS A 516 26.44 -25.78 -4.72
CA LYS A 516 25.38 -25.03 -5.41
C LYS A 516 24.55 -24.30 -4.37
N VAL A 517 24.34 -23.01 -4.56
CA VAL A 517 23.34 -22.20 -3.83
C VAL A 517 22.15 -21.99 -4.76
N THR A 518 20.94 -22.09 -4.23
CA THR A 518 19.70 -21.77 -4.97
C THR A 518 18.70 -21.14 -4.02
N PRO A 519 17.71 -20.37 -4.50
CA PRO A 519 16.56 -20.03 -3.67
C PRO A 519 15.80 -21.30 -3.28
N THR A 520 15.15 -21.29 -2.12
CA THR A 520 14.20 -22.35 -1.76
C THR A 520 12.95 -22.30 -2.65
N SER A 521 12.24 -23.41 -2.77
CA SER A 521 10.97 -23.47 -3.52
C SER A 521 9.74 -23.11 -2.67
N GLY A 522 9.92 -22.72 -1.40
CA GLY A 522 8.84 -22.54 -0.43
C GLY A 522 8.77 -21.16 0.24
N ASN A 523 9.60 -20.20 -0.18
CA ASN A 523 9.59 -18.82 0.32
C ASN A 523 8.95 -17.90 -0.72
N SER A 524 8.50 -16.73 -0.27
CA SER A 524 7.88 -15.67 -1.08
C SER A 524 8.85 -14.93 -2.00
N SER A 525 10.17 -15.18 -1.86
CA SER A 525 11.22 -14.47 -2.58
C SER A 525 12.08 -15.43 -3.41
N ALA A 526 12.14 -15.17 -4.71
CA ALA A 526 12.99 -15.85 -5.69
C ALA A 526 14.31 -15.11 -5.92
N TYR A 527 14.37 -13.83 -5.55
CA TYR A 527 15.57 -13.00 -5.61
C TYR A 527 16.24 -12.88 -4.23
N GLY A 528 17.38 -12.23 -4.19
CA GLY A 528 17.93 -11.68 -2.95
C GLY A 528 19.44 -11.88 -2.80
N GLY A 529 19.99 -11.43 -1.68
CA GLY A 529 21.44 -11.45 -1.46
C GLY A 529 21.84 -12.46 -0.38
N TYR A 530 23.05 -12.99 -0.48
CA TYR A 530 23.64 -13.81 0.58
C TYR A 530 25.17 -13.65 0.62
N SER A 531 25.79 -14.25 1.63
CA SER A 531 27.25 -14.42 1.72
C SER A 531 27.60 -15.90 1.91
N LEU A 532 28.39 -16.47 1.00
CA LEU A 532 28.93 -17.81 1.09
C LEU A 532 30.22 -17.85 1.91
N LYS A 533 30.28 -18.80 2.84
CA LYS A 533 31.49 -19.12 3.61
C LYS A 533 31.78 -20.61 3.56
N ILE A 534 33.01 -20.97 3.20
CA ILE A 534 33.53 -22.34 3.35
C ILE A 534 34.69 -22.29 4.34
N SER A 535 34.64 -23.13 5.38
CA SER A 535 35.65 -23.16 6.45
C SER A 535 36.18 -24.57 6.65
N ASN A 536 37.50 -24.72 6.62
CA ASN A 536 38.20 -25.91 7.10
C ASN A 536 39.15 -25.51 8.24
N PRO A 537 38.97 -26.01 9.48
CA PRO A 537 39.86 -25.72 10.61
C PRO A 537 41.34 -26.09 10.37
N ASN A 538 41.60 -27.04 9.47
CA ASN A 538 42.94 -27.50 9.11
C ASN A 538 43.52 -26.77 7.88
N PHE A 539 42.82 -25.77 7.33
CA PHE A 539 43.29 -25.05 6.15
C PHE A 539 44.59 -24.28 6.46
N LYS A 540 45.63 -24.52 5.65
CA LYS A 540 46.97 -23.92 5.79
C LYS A 540 47.33 -22.96 4.67
N GLY A 541 46.34 -22.38 3.98
CA GLY A 541 46.58 -21.36 2.96
C GLY A 541 47.30 -20.15 3.54
N ALA A 542 48.01 -19.40 2.69
CA ALA A 542 48.65 -18.16 3.10
C ALA A 542 47.58 -17.23 3.70
N ALA A 543 47.75 -16.85 4.97
CA ALA A 543 46.90 -15.84 5.57
C ALA A 543 47.01 -14.56 4.73
N SER A 544 45.98 -14.24 3.95
CA SER A 544 45.78 -12.86 3.53
C SER A 544 45.67 -12.07 4.81
N ALA A 545 46.66 -11.21 5.07
CA ALA A 545 46.62 -10.29 6.18
C ALA A 545 45.28 -9.56 6.13
N ILE A 546 44.54 -9.61 7.22
CA ILE A 546 43.40 -8.74 7.46
C ILE A 546 43.94 -7.32 7.32
N VAL A 547 43.75 -6.69 6.16
CA VAL A 547 43.75 -5.23 6.10
C VAL A 547 42.49 -4.87 6.84
N ALA A 548 42.64 -4.55 8.13
CA ALA A 548 41.59 -3.90 8.87
C ALA A 548 41.28 -2.61 8.11
N VAL A 549 40.20 -2.62 7.33
CA VAL A 549 39.50 -1.38 7.02
C VAL A 549 39.00 -0.94 8.38
N THR A 550 39.67 0.06 8.96
CA THR A 550 39.12 0.76 10.12
C THR A 550 37.73 1.21 9.70
N PRO A 551 36.64 0.71 10.32
CA PRO A 551 35.35 1.32 10.08
C PRO A 551 35.49 2.78 10.47
N THR A 552 35.27 3.69 9.53
CA THR A 552 34.84 5.03 9.90
C THR A 552 33.59 4.83 10.74
N SER A 553 33.73 5.15 12.01
CA SER A 553 32.76 4.97 13.09
C SER A 553 31.36 5.43 12.67
N ALA A 554 30.45 4.47 12.45
CA ALA A 554 29.01 4.66 12.46
C ALA A 554 28.26 3.32 12.58
N SER A 555 28.56 2.47 13.58
CA SER A 555 27.69 1.30 13.89
C SER A 555 28.05 0.62 15.22
N ALA A 556 28.30 1.38 16.27
CA ALA A 556 28.47 0.82 17.61
C ALA A 556 27.69 1.65 18.62
N ASP A 557 26.37 1.50 18.60
CA ASP A 557 25.48 1.70 19.74
C ASP A 557 24.18 0.93 19.49
N PHE A 558 24.28 -0.41 19.55
CA PHE A 558 23.12 -1.28 19.77
C PHE A 558 23.36 -2.05 21.07
N LEU A 559 22.96 -1.42 22.17
CA LEU A 559 22.68 -2.06 23.44
C LEU A 559 21.27 -1.64 23.84
N ASP A 560 20.36 -2.59 23.69
CA ASP A 560 19.23 -2.87 24.57
C ASP A 560 18.98 -1.80 25.65
N ALA A 561 18.02 -0.91 25.40
CA ALA A 561 17.39 -0.10 26.44
C ALA A 561 16.06 -0.75 26.84
N ALA A 562 16.14 -1.88 27.53
CA ALA A 562 15.13 -2.24 28.52
C ALA A 562 14.95 -1.06 29.51
N PRO A 563 13.72 -0.78 30.00
CA PRO A 563 13.46 0.36 30.87
C PRO A 563 14.15 0.15 32.23
N GLY A 564 15.17 0.96 32.50
CA GLY A 564 15.88 1.01 33.78
C GLY A 564 15.13 1.82 34.86
N PRO A 565 15.43 1.57 36.14
CA PRO A 565 14.50 1.77 37.25
C PRO A 565 14.40 3.22 37.75
N LEU A 566 13.20 3.59 38.20
CA LEU A 566 12.96 4.78 39.01
C LEU A 566 13.70 4.67 40.36
N ALA A 567 14.39 5.74 40.75
CA ALA A 567 15.03 5.92 42.06
C ALA A 567 14.50 7.23 42.71
N PRO A 568 14.53 7.35 44.06
CA PRO A 568 13.29 7.52 44.81
C PRO A 568 13.11 8.91 45.42
N LEU A 569 11.86 9.33 45.62
CA LEU A 569 11.49 10.23 46.71
C LEU A 569 10.42 9.57 47.56
N ALA A 570 10.83 9.19 48.76
CA ALA A 570 9.97 8.69 49.82
C ALA A 570 9.05 9.82 50.36
N ALA A 571 7.76 9.57 50.48
CA ALA A 571 7.00 9.64 51.74
C ALA A 571 5.47 9.53 51.53
N ALA A 572 4.87 8.61 52.30
CA ALA A 572 3.44 8.50 52.69
C ALA A 572 2.44 8.14 51.56
N LEU A 573 1.52 7.17 51.66
CA LEU A 573 0.89 6.53 52.82
C LEU A 573 0.25 5.21 52.32
N ALA A 574 0.43 4.10 53.04
CA ALA A 574 -0.25 2.83 52.77
C ALA A 574 -1.59 2.77 53.53
N LEU A 575 -2.67 2.24 52.92
CA LEU A 575 -3.54 1.20 53.52
C LEU A 575 -4.73 0.76 52.63
N LEU A 576 -4.93 -0.57 52.58
CA LEU A 576 -6.20 -1.33 52.44
C LEU A 576 -6.96 -1.28 51.08
N ALA A 577 -7.55 -2.36 50.56
CA ALA A 577 -7.94 -3.64 51.13
C ALA A 577 -8.15 -4.72 50.04
N PHE A 578 -7.86 -5.98 50.38
CA PHE A 578 -8.39 -7.18 49.73
C PHE A 578 -9.18 -7.96 50.80
N ALA A 579 -10.43 -8.33 50.49
CA ALA A 579 -11.10 -9.58 50.89
C ALA A 579 -12.63 -9.45 50.81
N LEU A 580 -13.28 -10.38 50.10
CA LEU A 580 -14.50 -11.01 50.64
C LEU A 580 -14.57 -12.50 50.29
N VAL A 581 -15.12 -13.23 51.25
CA VAL A 581 -15.03 -14.66 51.57
C VAL A 581 -16.09 -15.52 50.86
N SER A 582 -15.77 -16.80 50.69
CA SER A 582 -16.65 -17.89 50.22
C SER A 582 -17.84 -18.20 51.12
N ARG A 583 -18.96 -18.68 50.53
CA ARG A 583 -19.81 -19.74 51.13
C ARG A 583 -20.37 -20.65 50.02
N GLY A 584 -20.27 -21.96 50.25
CA GLY A 584 -20.80 -23.00 49.37
C GLY A 584 -22.10 -23.63 49.87
N SER A 585 -22.82 -24.27 48.94
CA SER A 585 -23.78 -25.39 49.05
C SER A 585 -24.44 -25.51 47.68
N GLY A 586 -24.63 -26.63 46.97
CA GLY A 586 -24.52 -28.06 47.22
C GLY A 586 -25.59 -28.78 46.35
N ARG A 587 -25.20 -29.88 45.69
CA ARG A 587 -25.99 -31.03 45.16
C ARG A 587 -26.72 -31.00 43.79
N HIS A 588 -26.34 -32.01 42.98
CA HIS A 588 -27.11 -32.98 42.15
C HIS A 588 -28.13 -32.44 41.12
N MET A 589 -28.20 -32.93 39.87
CA MET A 589 -28.24 -34.32 39.39
C MET A 589 -27.69 -34.49 37.97
N ALA A 590 -27.22 -35.71 37.68
CA ALA A 590 -26.97 -36.28 36.36
C ALA A 590 -28.23 -36.94 35.77
N LYS A 591 -28.18 -37.20 34.45
CA LYS A 591 -28.95 -38.12 33.57
C LYS A 591 -29.56 -37.33 32.41
N GLY A 592 -29.43 -37.71 31.13
CA GLY A 592 -28.88 -38.88 30.48
C GLY A 592 -29.36 -38.86 29.01
N ARG A 593 -28.51 -39.33 28.08
CA ARG A 593 -28.90 -39.87 26.75
C ARG A 593 -29.94 -41.01 26.92
N PRO A 594 -30.64 -41.52 25.88
CA PRO A 594 -30.18 -41.80 24.50
C PRO A 594 -31.24 -41.41 23.42
N GLU A 595 -31.07 -41.55 22.10
CA GLU A 595 -30.25 -42.44 21.25
C GLU A 595 -29.41 -41.68 20.22
#